data_AF-A0A3Q8S3S7-F1
#
_entry.id   AF-A0A3Q8S3S7-F1
#
_cell.length_a   1.000
_cell.length_b   1.000
_cell.length_c   1.000
_cell.angle_alpha   90.00
_cell.angle_beta   90.00
_cell.angle_gamma   90.00
#
_symmetry.space_group_name_H-M   'P 1'
#
loop_
_entity.id
_entity.type
_entity.pdbx_description
1 polymer ?
#
loop_
_entity_poly.entity_id
_entity_poly.type
_entity_poly.pdbx_seq_one_letter_code
_entity_poly.pdbx_strand_id
1 'polypeptide(L)'
;MLCIFANIPVTSIYYSSHARRINGFTKFELTGPAKNSKAVGNVSSVTGTFANCSGGVTLWNTVMSCEENFGATARYASLNDTHYGWVVEIDPFDSKFLRKHTALGRFNHENTAMGIAKDGRVVVYMGDDKKDACVYKFVTKGKYDAAKGRSNSDLLSEGTLYVANLKGGKWAEVSIDAVKKVLHNDKFKAPSGVKGTKEELLQKFQTQGDVVTNCHEAALLVGGTPTDRPEDVEISPFDNTVFICHTNNDNHGNIHGHITRIFETDNDLGSTSFDFEIFAAGGRQSGFSSPDNLAFDSNGHLWVVTDISSSSLNKGVYTSFKNNGLFVIPTSGPSQGEALQFASGPKECEMTGPFFTPDERTLFLSIQHPGENTTDASKPTSMWPHRQGDKIPREAVVAIRGFKLG
;
A
#
# COMPACT_ATOMS: atom_id res chain seq x y z
N MET A 1 -4.82 -4.82 -10.53
CA MET A 1 -4.14 -5.82 -11.40
C MET A 1 -2.82 -5.23 -11.88
N LEU A 2 -1.69 -5.55 -11.24
CA LEU A 2 -0.40 -4.97 -11.60
C LEU A 2 0.10 -5.52 -12.95
N CYS A 3 0.18 -4.67 -13.97
CA CYS A 3 0.83 -4.99 -15.24
C CYS A 3 2.15 -4.21 -15.34
N ILE A 4 3.28 -4.91 -15.29
CA ILE A 4 4.61 -4.30 -15.45
C ILE A 4 4.91 -4.20 -16.95
N PHE A 5 5.14 -2.99 -17.45
CA PHE A 5 5.55 -2.76 -18.83
C PHE A 5 7.07 -2.55 -18.90
N ALA A 6 7.82 -3.60 -19.22
CA ALA A 6 9.22 -3.46 -19.63
C ALA A 6 9.27 -3.27 -21.15
N ASN A 7 9.48 -2.04 -21.65
CA ASN A 7 9.89 -1.66 -23.02
C ASN A 7 9.33 -2.49 -24.22
N ILE A 8 8.11 -3.01 -24.10
CA ILE A 8 7.45 -3.81 -25.15
C ILE A 8 6.39 -2.95 -25.82
N PRO A 9 6.35 -2.86 -27.17
CA PRO A 9 5.20 -2.31 -27.87
C PRO A 9 3.93 -3.03 -27.37
N VAL A 10 2.92 -2.27 -26.92
CA VAL A 10 1.70 -2.80 -26.25
C VAL A 10 1.02 -3.93 -27.06
N THR A 11 1.22 -3.98 -28.38
CA THR A 11 0.71 -5.02 -29.29
C THR A 11 1.43 -6.38 -29.21
N SER A 12 2.61 -6.50 -28.60
CA SER A 12 3.40 -7.75 -28.57
C SER A 12 3.23 -8.57 -27.27
N ILE A 13 2.39 -8.13 -26.34
CA ILE A 13 2.25 -8.75 -25.00
C ILE A 13 1.58 -10.14 -25.06
N TYR A 14 0.68 -10.37 -26.03
CA TYR A 14 -0.08 -11.62 -26.14
C TYR A 14 0.77 -12.88 -26.38
N TYR A 15 2.01 -12.72 -26.83
CA TYR A 15 2.93 -13.84 -27.13
C TYR A 15 4.21 -13.82 -26.28
N SER A 16 4.27 -12.99 -25.22
CA SER A 16 5.45 -12.93 -24.36
C SER A 16 5.57 -14.20 -23.51
N SER A 17 6.75 -14.80 -23.48
CA SER A 17 7.08 -15.90 -22.57
C SER A 17 7.05 -15.50 -21.08
N HIS A 18 7.01 -14.20 -20.79
CA HIS A 18 6.92 -13.66 -19.43
C HIS A 18 5.47 -13.40 -18.99
N ALA A 19 4.52 -13.36 -19.92
CA ALA A 19 3.11 -13.13 -19.58
C ALA A 19 2.58 -14.30 -18.74
N ARG A 20 2.10 -14.01 -17.53
CA ARG A 20 1.57 -15.02 -16.62
C ARG A 20 0.48 -14.48 -15.71
N ARG A 21 -0.33 -15.39 -15.19
CA ARG A 21 -1.34 -15.12 -14.16
C ARG A 21 -0.89 -15.73 -12.84
N ILE A 22 -0.82 -14.90 -11.82
CA ILE A 22 -0.70 -15.29 -10.42
C ILE A 22 -2.06 -15.01 -9.79
N ASN A 23 -2.61 -15.96 -9.03
CA ASN A 23 -4.00 -15.92 -8.59
C ASN A 23 -4.22 -16.71 -7.28
N GLY A 24 -5.49 -16.82 -6.85
CA GLY A 24 -5.92 -17.54 -5.65
C GLY A 24 -5.56 -19.03 -5.58
N PHE A 25 -5.03 -19.63 -6.64
CA PHE A 25 -4.59 -21.03 -6.68
C PHE A 25 -3.06 -21.18 -6.71
N THR A 26 -2.32 -20.07 -6.81
CA THR A 26 -0.85 -20.10 -6.93
C THR A 26 -0.20 -20.39 -5.58
N LYS A 27 0.79 -21.28 -5.52
CA LYS A 27 1.50 -21.60 -4.27
C LYS A 27 2.65 -20.62 -4.01
N PHE A 28 2.76 -20.14 -2.77
CA PHE A 28 3.79 -19.21 -2.31
C PHE A 28 4.61 -19.81 -1.17
N GLU A 29 5.91 -19.54 -1.16
CA GLU A 29 6.76 -19.75 0.01
C GLU A 29 6.46 -18.69 1.07
N LEU A 30 6.35 -19.06 2.34
CA LEU A 30 6.41 -18.11 3.45
C LEU A 30 7.86 -17.86 3.85
N THR A 31 8.23 -16.61 4.06
CA THR A 31 9.53 -16.19 4.64
C THR A 31 9.31 -15.44 5.95
N GLY A 32 10.36 -15.25 6.74
CA GLY A 32 10.28 -14.49 8.00
C GLY A 32 9.62 -15.22 9.19
N PRO A 33 9.31 -14.50 10.27
CA PRO A 33 9.03 -15.08 11.59
C PRO A 33 7.73 -15.86 11.73
N ALA A 34 6.74 -15.68 10.84
CA ALA A 34 5.53 -16.50 10.88
C ALA A 34 5.67 -17.84 10.13
N LYS A 35 6.70 -18.02 9.27
CA LYS A 35 6.97 -19.30 8.61
C LYS A 35 7.10 -20.42 9.64
N ASN A 36 6.38 -21.53 9.45
CA ASN A 36 6.32 -22.68 10.37
C ASN A 36 5.81 -22.37 11.78
N SER A 37 5.28 -21.17 12.04
CA SER A 37 4.70 -20.84 13.34
C SER A 37 3.30 -21.42 13.48
N LYS A 38 2.85 -21.62 14.74
CA LYS A 38 1.49 -22.05 15.03
C LYS A 38 0.44 -21.06 14.50
N ALA A 39 0.76 -19.75 14.45
CA ALA A 39 -0.13 -18.70 13.98
C ALA A 39 -0.61 -18.87 12.54
N VAL A 40 0.21 -19.51 11.69
CA VAL A 40 -0.15 -19.85 10.30
C VAL A 40 -0.45 -21.34 10.10
N GLY A 41 -0.54 -22.12 11.20
CA GLY A 41 -0.84 -23.54 11.16
C GLY A 41 0.38 -24.44 10.92
N ASN A 42 1.59 -24.01 11.32
CA ASN A 42 2.86 -24.74 11.18
C ASN A 42 3.21 -25.09 9.72
N VAL A 43 2.92 -24.18 8.78
CA VAL A 43 3.23 -24.36 7.35
C VAL A 43 4.37 -23.44 6.90
N SER A 44 5.13 -23.89 5.90
CA SER A 44 6.18 -23.10 5.22
C SER A 44 5.75 -22.52 3.88
N SER A 45 4.54 -22.87 3.41
CA SER A 45 3.98 -22.43 2.14
C SER A 45 2.47 -22.34 2.23
N VAL A 46 1.87 -21.39 1.50
CA VAL A 46 0.43 -21.16 1.43
C VAL A 46 -0.05 -21.07 -0.01
N THR A 47 -1.35 -21.23 -0.23
CA THR A 47 -1.96 -21.14 -1.56
C THR A 47 -2.73 -19.85 -1.69
N GLY A 48 -2.53 -19.15 -2.79
CA GLY A 48 -3.33 -18.03 -3.23
C GLY A 48 -2.79 -16.67 -2.85
N THR A 49 -3.08 -15.72 -3.73
CA THR A 49 -3.11 -14.30 -3.45
C THR A 49 -4.31 -13.70 -4.19
N PHE A 50 -4.98 -12.75 -3.54
CA PHE A 50 -6.20 -12.08 -4.01
C PHE A 50 -6.43 -10.82 -3.17
N ALA A 51 -7.42 -10.01 -3.55
CA ALA A 51 -7.58 -8.65 -3.00
C ALA A 51 -6.24 -7.90 -3.06
N ASN A 52 -5.56 -8.06 -4.19
CA ASN A 52 -4.28 -7.43 -4.47
C ASN A 52 -4.54 -5.97 -4.83
N CYS A 53 -4.10 -5.05 -3.98
CA CYS A 53 -4.25 -3.62 -4.24
C CYS A 53 -3.07 -3.10 -5.08
N SER A 54 -2.37 -2.08 -4.59
CA SER A 54 -1.14 -1.54 -5.13
C SER A 54 0.06 -2.48 -4.85
N GLY A 55 1.25 -1.92 -4.70
CA GLY A 55 2.48 -2.69 -4.52
C GLY A 55 3.73 -1.82 -4.57
N GLY A 56 4.79 -2.35 -5.18
CA GLY A 56 6.03 -1.60 -5.34
C GLY A 56 7.07 -2.37 -6.14
N VAL A 57 8.15 -1.69 -6.51
CA VAL A 57 9.32 -2.32 -7.15
C VAL A 57 10.45 -2.36 -6.13
N THR A 58 11.07 -3.52 -5.97
CA THR A 58 12.20 -3.66 -5.04
C THR A 58 13.47 -3.05 -5.64
N LEU A 59 14.44 -2.76 -4.77
CA LEU A 59 15.79 -2.30 -5.15
C LEU A 59 16.58 -3.36 -5.96
N TRP A 60 16.02 -4.53 -6.20
CA TRP A 60 16.60 -5.64 -6.98
C TRP A 60 15.68 -6.11 -8.11
N ASN A 61 14.76 -5.25 -8.58
CA ASN A 61 13.93 -5.45 -9.77
C ASN A 61 12.97 -6.64 -9.72
N THR A 62 12.54 -7.04 -8.52
CA THR A 62 11.33 -7.84 -8.34
C THR A 62 10.16 -6.93 -8.02
N VAL A 63 8.96 -7.50 -7.99
CA VAL A 63 7.72 -6.75 -7.79
C VAL A 63 7.03 -7.23 -6.53
N MET A 64 6.58 -6.25 -5.75
CA MET A 64 5.74 -6.42 -4.58
C MET A 64 4.29 -6.20 -4.97
N SER A 65 3.40 -7.05 -4.48
CA SER A 65 1.95 -6.86 -4.52
C SER A 65 1.40 -7.03 -3.12
N CYS A 66 0.48 -6.17 -2.73
CA CYS A 66 -0.01 -6.09 -1.37
C CYS A 66 -1.43 -6.68 -1.26
N GLU A 67 -1.63 -7.57 -0.28
CA GLU A 67 -2.94 -8.13 0.04
C GLU A 67 -3.65 -7.23 1.05
N GLU A 68 -4.79 -6.69 0.65
CA GLU A 68 -5.42 -5.54 1.31
C GLU A 68 -6.76 -5.98 1.92
N ASN A 69 -7.87 -5.86 1.19
CA ASN A 69 -9.19 -6.33 1.62
C ASN A 69 -9.42 -7.87 1.53
N PHE A 70 -8.46 -8.68 1.98
CA PHE A 70 -8.47 -10.15 1.82
C PHE A 70 -9.54 -10.89 2.65
N GLY A 71 -9.94 -10.35 3.80
CA GLY A 71 -10.69 -11.10 4.82
C GLY A 71 -12.08 -11.56 4.38
N ALA A 72 -12.77 -10.77 3.55
CA ALA A 72 -14.07 -11.15 3.00
C ALA A 72 -13.94 -12.33 2.03
N THR A 73 -12.99 -12.26 1.10
CA THR A 73 -12.72 -13.33 0.13
C THR A 73 -12.30 -14.62 0.82
N ALA A 74 -11.38 -14.54 1.80
CA ALA A 74 -10.95 -15.71 2.57
C ALA A 74 -12.14 -16.38 3.28
N ARG A 75 -13.01 -15.59 3.92
CA ARG A 75 -14.23 -16.09 4.58
C ARG A 75 -15.19 -16.76 3.61
N TYR A 76 -15.53 -16.10 2.49
CA TYR A 76 -16.46 -16.65 1.51
C TYR A 76 -15.95 -17.94 0.86
N ALA A 77 -14.63 -18.05 0.69
CA ALA A 77 -13.99 -19.25 0.15
C ALA A 77 -13.65 -20.31 1.22
N SER A 78 -14.01 -20.09 2.49
CA SER A 78 -13.65 -20.99 3.62
C SER A 78 -12.15 -21.27 3.73
N LEU A 79 -11.31 -20.28 3.43
CA LEU A 79 -9.86 -20.37 3.50
C LEU A 79 -9.36 -19.96 4.89
N ASN A 80 -8.18 -20.45 5.28
CA ASN A 80 -7.54 -19.96 6.51
C ASN A 80 -7.11 -18.51 6.32
N ASP A 81 -7.79 -17.60 7.02
CA ASP A 81 -7.57 -16.16 6.93
C ASP A 81 -6.10 -15.78 7.22
N THR A 82 -5.41 -16.48 8.12
CA THR A 82 -4.01 -16.16 8.49
C THR A 82 -3.00 -16.39 7.37
N HIS A 83 -3.42 -16.98 6.23
CA HIS A 83 -2.60 -17.19 5.05
C HIS A 83 -2.56 -15.98 4.10
N TYR A 84 -3.35 -14.94 4.38
CA TYR A 84 -3.47 -13.73 3.55
C TYR A 84 -3.26 -12.44 4.35
N GLY A 85 -3.12 -11.30 3.68
CA GLY A 85 -2.80 -10.02 4.29
C GLY A 85 -1.31 -9.78 4.42
N TRP A 86 -0.52 -10.40 3.54
CA TRP A 86 0.93 -10.29 3.52
C TRP A 86 1.37 -9.56 2.26
N VAL A 87 2.54 -8.92 2.31
CA VAL A 87 3.21 -8.47 1.08
C VAL A 87 3.78 -9.67 0.33
N VAL A 88 3.46 -9.74 -0.96
CA VAL A 88 3.85 -10.83 -1.88
C VAL A 88 4.95 -10.34 -2.81
N GLU A 89 6.07 -11.05 -2.90
CA GLU A 89 7.15 -10.77 -3.83
C GLU A 89 7.16 -11.75 -5.00
N ILE A 90 7.30 -11.21 -6.21
CA ILE A 90 7.18 -11.89 -7.49
C ILE A 90 8.35 -11.45 -8.37
N ASP A 91 9.09 -12.40 -8.93
CA ASP A 91 10.07 -12.08 -9.98
C ASP A 91 9.40 -12.18 -11.35
N PRO A 92 9.22 -11.08 -12.11
CA PRO A 92 8.60 -11.13 -13.44
C PRO A 92 9.36 -12.02 -14.44
N PHE A 93 10.65 -12.28 -14.23
CA PHE A 93 11.52 -13.08 -15.09
C PHE A 93 11.74 -14.52 -14.62
N ASP A 94 11.25 -14.90 -13.44
CA ASP A 94 11.31 -16.27 -12.91
C ASP A 94 9.96 -16.68 -12.31
N SER A 95 9.27 -17.62 -12.95
CA SER A 95 7.94 -18.09 -12.53
C SER A 95 7.93 -18.91 -11.26
N LYS A 96 9.09 -19.34 -10.78
CA LYS A 96 9.21 -20.13 -9.54
C LYS A 96 9.46 -19.25 -8.31
N PHE A 97 9.82 -17.99 -8.50
CA PHE A 97 10.12 -17.08 -7.41
C PHE A 97 8.85 -16.37 -6.94
N LEU A 98 8.24 -16.92 -5.89
CA LEU A 98 6.95 -16.50 -5.34
C LEU A 98 7.00 -16.61 -3.81
N ARG A 99 7.03 -15.46 -3.12
CA ARG A 99 7.21 -15.39 -1.66
C ARG A 99 6.14 -14.52 -1.01
N LYS A 100 5.75 -14.83 0.23
CA LYS A 100 5.05 -13.90 1.13
C LYS A 100 5.97 -13.55 2.30
N HIS A 101 6.21 -12.25 2.51
CA HIS A 101 7.17 -11.76 3.50
C HIS A 101 6.53 -11.47 4.83
N THR A 102 6.61 -12.43 5.76
CA THR A 102 5.89 -12.30 7.04
C THR A 102 6.55 -11.33 8.02
N ALA A 103 7.81 -10.94 7.81
CA ALA A 103 8.48 -9.95 8.66
C ALA A 103 7.93 -8.53 8.47
N LEU A 104 7.26 -8.28 7.33
CA LEU A 104 6.62 -7.00 7.01
C LEU A 104 5.26 -6.82 7.73
N GLY A 105 4.79 -7.83 8.47
CA GLY A 105 3.53 -7.78 9.20
C GLY A 105 2.32 -8.20 8.36
N ARG A 106 1.25 -8.61 9.04
CA ARG A 106 -0.03 -9.00 8.43
C ARG A 106 -1.13 -7.98 8.73
N PHE A 107 -1.64 -7.31 7.71
CA PHE A 107 -2.70 -6.29 7.78
C PHE A 107 -3.23 -5.97 6.37
N ASN A 108 -4.08 -4.94 6.23
CA ASN A 108 -4.61 -4.51 4.94
C ASN A 108 -3.55 -3.69 4.18
N HIS A 109 -2.54 -4.35 3.61
CA HIS A 109 -1.45 -3.63 2.95
C HIS A 109 -1.94 -2.93 1.68
N GLU A 110 -1.70 -1.63 1.57
CA GLU A 110 -1.98 -0.89 0.33
C GLU A 110 -0.83 -1.05 -0.67
N ASN A 111 0.34 -0.49 -0.34
CA ASN A 111 1.54 -0.53 -1.18
C ASN A 111 2.81 -0.75 -0.36
N THR A 112 3.97 -0.70 -1.02
CA THR A 112 5.27 -0.65 -0.35
C THR A 112 6.17 0.40 -0.97
N ALA A 113 6.74 1.29 -0.15
CA ALA A 113 7.80 2.20 -0.58
C ALA A 113 9.15 1.77 0.00
N MET A 114 10.14 1.48 -0.85
CA MET A 114 11.44 0.94 -0.45
C MET A 114 12.56 1.96 -0.63
N GLY A 115 13.42 2.10 0.37
CA GLY A 115 14.61 2.96 0.34
C GLY A 115 15.80 2.36 1.08
N ILE A 116 16.89 3.12 1.16
CA ILE A 116 18.13 2.70 1.82
C ILE A 116 18.44 3.69 2.94
N ALA A 117 18.58 3.20 4.17
CA ALA A 117 19.07 3.96 5.31
C ALA A 117 20.54 4.37 5.11
N LYS A 118 21.01 5.41 5.80
CA LYS A 118 22.41 5.89 5.67
C LYS A 118 23.44 4.82 6.01
N ASP A 119 23.09 3.86 6.87
CA ASP A 119 23.97 2.76 7.24
C ASP A 119 23.94 1.58 6.24
N GLY A 120 23.15 1.67 5.18
CA GLY A 120 23.04 0.70 4.09
C GLY A 120 21.96 -0.36 4.28
N ARG A 121 21.17 -0.32 5.35
CA ARG A 121 20.02 -1.23 5.52
C ARG A 121 18.86 -0.83 4.63
N VAL A 122 18.06 -1.80 4.20
CA VAL A 122 16.85 -1.55 3.43
C VAL A 122 15.72 -1.16 4.37
N VAL A 123 14.93 -0.18 3.95
CA VAL A 123 13.76 0.32 4.66
C VAL A 123 12.53 0.14 3.78
N VAL A 124 11.42 -0.32 4.36
CA VAL A 124 10.13 -0.48 3.66
C VAL A 124 9.04 0.22 4.46
N TYR A 125 8.35 1.18 3.87
CA TYR A 125 7.17 1.83 4.45
C TYR A 125 5.88 1.22 3.88
N MET A 126 4.86 1.10 4.72
CA MET A 126 3.58 0.42 4.40
C MET A 126 2.41 1.10 5.13
N GLY A 127 1.27 1.24 4.44
CA GLY A 127 -0.03 1.61 5.04
C GLY A 127 -0.91 0.38 5.32
N ASP A 128 -1.73 0.45 6.38
CA ASP A 128 -2.82 -0.48 6.67
C ASP A 128 -4.16 0.20 6.36
N ASP A 129 -4.71 -0.01 5.16
CA ASP A 129 -5.93 0.68 4.71
C ASP A 129 -7.16 0.15 5.45
N LYS A 130 -7.42 0.78 6.59
CA LYS A 130 -8.64 0.66 7.35
C LYS A 130 -8.79 1.87 8.26
N LYS A 131 -10.03 2.23 8.60
CA LYS A 131 -10.27 3.26 9.62
C LYS A 131 -9.58 2.86 10.92
N ASP A 132 -8.92 3.84 11.53
CA ASP A 132 -8.23 3.71 12.81
C ASP A 132 -7.07 2.70 12.78
N ALA A 133 -6.44 2.53 11.61
CA ALA A 133 -5.25 1.72 11.40
C ALA A 133 -3.98 2.58 11.29
N CYS A 134 -2.82 1.92 11.20
CA CYS A 134 -1.52 2.56 11.42
C CYS A 134 -0.66 2.60 10.15
N VAL A 135 0.38 3.44 10.20
CA VAL A 135 1.48 3.45 9.23
C VAL A 135 2.65 2.66 9.80
N TYR A 136 3.31 1.85 8.97
CA TYR A 136 4.39 0.95 9.36
C TYR A 136 5.69 1.24 8.61
N LYS A 137 6.78 0.82 9.24
CA LYS A 137 8.14 0.89 8.71
C LYS A 137 8.87 -0.39 9.09
N PHE A 138 9.52 -1.04 8.13
CA PHE A 138 10.39 -2.17 8.38
C PHE A 138 11.83 -1.81 8.03
N VAL A 139 12.77 -2.13 8.90
CA VAL A 139 14.21 -1.95 8.64
C VAL A 139 14.91 -3.30 8.72
N THR A 140 15.59 -3.70 7.64
CA THR A 140 16.27 -4.99 7.57
C THR A 140 17.39 -5.10 8.62
N LYS A 141 17.74 -6.32 9.02
CA LYS A 141 18.91 -6.55 9.88
C LYS A 141 20.22 -6.44 9.08
N GLY A 142 20.21 -6.96 7.85
CA GLY A 142 21.35 -6.91 6.93
C GLY A 142 21.34 -5.65 6.05
N LYS A 143 22.45 -5.43 5.33
CA LYS A 143 22.62 -4.32 4.39
C LYS A 143 22.33 -4.74 2.95
N TYR A 144 21.85 -3.81 2.16
CA TYR A 144 21.71 -3.96 0.71
C TYR A 144 23.08 -4.16 0.06
N ASP A 145 23.14 -5.07 -0.91
CA ASP A 145 24.31 -5.31 -1.74
C ASP A 145 23.88 -5.46 -3.20
N ALA A 146 24.16 -4.44 -4.02
CA ALA A 146 23.76 -4.43 -5.43
C ALA A 146 24.27 -5.66 -6.20
N ALA A 147 25.43 -6.22 -5.85
CA ALA A 147 26.01 -7.38 -6.51
C ALA A 147 25.20 -8.67 -6.27
N LYS A 148 24.38 -8.72 -5.22
CA LYS A 148 23.52 -9.87 -4.91
C LYS A 148 22.26 -9.95 -5.76
N GLY A 149 21.89 -8.87 -6.47
CA GLY A 149 20.65 -8.82 -7.24
C GLY A 149 19.45 -9.33 -6.41
N ARG A 150 18.68 -10.26 -6.97
CA ARG A 150 17.50 -10.85 -6.32
C ARG A 150 17.77 -11.53 -4.98
N SER A 151 19.00 -11.98 -4.69
CA SER A 151 19.32 -12.56 -3.39
C SER A 151 19.20 -11.57 -2.23
N ASN A 152 19.08 -10.26 -2.50
CA ASN A 152 18.69 -9.28 -1.47
C ASN A 152 17.27 -9.51 -0.92
N SER A 153 16.39 -10.24 -1.61
CA SER A 153 15.06 -10.63 -1.11
C SER A 153 15.13 -11.31 0.26
N ASP A 154 16.19 -12.06 0.55
CA ASP A 154 16.38 -12.72 1.85
C ASP A 154 16.50 -11.72 3.01
N LEU A 155 16.89 -10.46 2.74
CA LEU A 155 16.91 -9.39 3.75
C LEU A 155 15.53 -9.10 4.33
N LEU A 156 14.45 -9.33 3.56
CA LEU A 156 13.07 -9.11 4.00
C LEU A 156 12.56 -10.21 4.96
N SER A 157 13.39 -11.20 5.29
CA SER A 157 13.06 -12.24 6.28
C SER A 157 13.47 -11.87 7.70
N GLU A 158 14.43 -10.95 7.88
CA GLU A 158 14.98 -10.59 9.19
C GLU A 158 15.20 -9.07 9.30
N GLY A 159 14.62 -8.47 10.33
CA GLY A 159 14.71 -7.05 10.62
C GLY A 159 13.79 -6.65 11.76
N THR A 160 13.53 -5.37 11.87
CA THR A 160 12.63 -4.81 12.88
C THR A 160 11.46 -4.12 12.19
N LEU A 161 10.25 -4.55 12.54
CA LEU A 161 9.01 -3.87 12.17
C LEU A 161 8.70 -2.79 13.21
N TYR A 162 8.28 -1.63 12.73
CA TYR A 162 7.89 -0.48 13.52
C TYR A 162 6.52 0.02 13.10
N VAL A 163 5.84 0.70 14.02
CA VAL A 163 4.61 1.45 13.79
C VAL A 163 4.81 2.92 14.14
N ALA A 164 4.22 3.83 13.37
CA ALA A 164 4.27 5.26 13.63
C ALA A 164 3.54 5.62 14.93
N ASN A 165 4.23 6.30 15.83
CA ASN A 165 3.65 7.01 16.96
C ASN A 165 3.76 8.52 16.67
N LEU A 166 2.72 9.08 16.04
CA LEU A 166 2.70 10.47 15.59
C LEU A 166 2.79 11.44 16.78
N LYS A 167 2.09 11.15 17.88
CA LYS A 167 2.14 11.98 19.09
C LYS A 167 3.55 12.14 19.66
N GLY A 168 4.35 11.08 19.56
CA GLY A 168 5.72 11.04 20.08
C GLY A 168 6.79 11.34 19.04
N GLY A 169 6.44 11.57 17.76
CA GLY A 169 7.39 11.77 16.67
C GLY A 169 8.38 10.61 16.53
N LYS A 170 7.91 9.36 16.66
CA LYS A 170 8.80 8.19 16.70
C LYS A 170 8.20 6.92 16.11
N TRP A 171 9.08 6.05 15.67
CA TRP A 171 8.77 4.68 15.25
C TRP A 171 8.84 3.76 16.48
N ALA A 172 7.71 3.21 16.89
CA ALA A 172 7.62 2.26 18.00
C ALA A 172 7.83 0.82 17.48
N GLU A 173 8.72 0.08 18.12
CA GLU A 173 9.04 -1.30 17.73
C GLU A 173 7.85 -2.25 17.92
N VAL A 174 7.52 -3.04 16.89
CA VAL A 174 6.48 -4.08 16.89
C VAL A 174 7.15 -5.44 17.03
N SER A 175 7.61 -5.74 18.25
CA SER A 175 8.26 -7.00 18.60
C SER A 175 7.58 -7.70 19.77
N ILE A 176 7.85 -9.00 19.90
CA ILE A 176 7.36 -9.79 21.04
C ILE A 176 7.84 -9.22 22.38
N ASP A 177 9.06 -8.68 22.43
CA ASP A 177 9.60 -8.07 23.64
C ASP A 177 8.90 -6.75 23.97
N ALA A 178 8.65 -5.91 22.97
CA ALA A 178 7.89 -4.67 23.14
C ALA A 178 6.44 -4.95 23.60
N VAL A 179 5.76 -5.91 22.98
CA VAL A 179 4.40 -6.32 23.35
C VAL A 179 4.37 -6.88 24.78
N LYS A 180 5.27 -7.81 25.12
CA LYS A 180 5.35 -8.37 26.48
C LYS A 180 5.64 -7.29 27.52
N LYS A 181 6.54 -6.35 27.23
CA LYS A 181 6.83 -5.22 28.14
C LYS A 181 5.59 -4.40 28.46
N VAL A 182 4.72 -4.14 27.47
CA VAL A 182 3.45 -3.44 27.69
C VAL A 182 2.49 -4.29 28.51
N LEU A 183 2.30 -5.55 28.14
CA LEU A 183 1.35 -6.44 28.82
C LEU A 183 1.74 -6.74 30.27
N HIS A 184 3.04 -6.83 30.59
CA HIS A 184 3.53 -7.05 31.95
C HIS A 184 3.51 -5.80 32.84
N ASN A 185 3.13 -4.63 32.32
CA ASN A 185 2.95 -3.45 33.14
C ASN A 185 1.73 -3.63 34.08
N ASP A 186 1.91 -3.36 35.37
CA ASP A 186 0.85 -3.45 36.39
C ASP A 186 -0.28 -2.44 36.15
N LYS A 187 0.01 -1.34 35.45
CA LYS A 187 -0.96 -0.30 35.07
C LYS A 187 -1.52 -0.51 33.66
N PHE A 188 -1.32 -1.69 33.06
CA PHE A 188 -1.80 -1.98 31.72
C PHE A 188 -3.32 -1.74 31.61
N LYS A 189 -3.70 -1.01 30.56
CA LYS A 189 -5.07 -0.89 30.08
C LYS A 189 -5.02 -1.11 28.58
N ALA A 190 -5.91 -1.96 28.06
CA ALA A 190 -6.01 -2.16 26.63
C ALA A 190 -6.31 -0.81 25.94
N PRO A 191 -5.51 -0.40 24.94
CA PRO A 191 -5.80 0.80 24.18
C PRO A 191 -7.06 0.60 23.31
N SER A 192 -7.64 1.70 22.85
CA SER A 192 -8.79 1.64 21.91
C SER A 192 -8.42 0.80 20.68
N GLY A 193 -9.36 0.00 20.19
CA GLY A 193 -9.16 -0.90 19.05
C GLY A 193 -8.58 -2.27 19.39
N VAL A 194 -7.98 -2.46 20.57
CA VAL A 194 -7.50 -3.77 21.06
C VAL A 194 -8.62 -4.49 21.82
N LYS A 195 -8.82 -5.78 21.52
CA LYS A 195 -9.87 -6.59 22.16
C LYS A 195 -9.26 -7.66 23.06
N GLY A 196 -9.97 -8.00 24.13
CA GLY A 196 -9.60 -9.07 25.06
C GLY A 196 -8.97 -8.58 26.37
N THR A 197 -8.85 -9.51 27.32
CA THR A 197 -8.23 -9.30 28.63
C THR A 197 -6.70 -9.34 28.54
N LYS A 198 -6.00 -8.85 29.58
CA LYS A 198 -4.54 -8.96 29.67
C LYS A 198 -4.08 -10.41 29.56
N GLU A 199 -4.81 -11.33 30.19
CA GLU A 199 -4.55 -12.76 30.19
C GLU A 199 -4.71 -13.37 28.79
N GLU A 200 -5.78 -13.02 28.07
CA GLU A 200 -6.00 -13.46 26.69
C GLU A 200 -4.92 -12.93 25.74
N LEU A 201 -4.53 -11.66 25.89
CA LEU A 201 -3.46 -11.05 25.10
C LEU A 201 -2.10 -11.70 25.39
N LEU A 202 -1.80 -11.98 26.66
CA LEU A 202 -0.60 -12.73 27.02
C LEU A 202 -0.60 -14.12 26.37
N GLN A 203 -1.72 -14.85 26.39
CA GLN A 203 -1.84 -16.15 25.73
C GLN A 203 -1.72 -16.06 24.20
N LYS A 204 -2.20 -14.98 23.60
CA LYS A 204 -2.15 -14.73 22.16
C LYS A 204 -0.74 -14.44 21.66
N PHE A 205 0.02 -13.59 22.36
CA PHE A 205 1.34 -13.15 21.92
C PHE A 205 2.46 -13.92 22.64
N GLN A 206 2.87 -15.04 22.05
CA GLN A 206 3.93 -15.90 22.62
C GLN A 206 5.25 -15.76 21.86
N THR A 207 5.17 -15.60 20.54
CA THR A 207 6.29 -15.58 19.60
C THR A 207 6.21 -14.37 18.66
N GLN A 208 7.32 -14.05 17.97
CA GLN A 208 7.30 -13.02 16.92
C GLN A 208 6.36 -13.38 15.76
N GLY A 209 6.15 -14.67 15.49
CA GLY A 209 5.17 -15.15 14.50
C GLY A 209 3.74 -14.74 14.87
N ASP A 210 3.38 -14.80 16.15
CA ASP A 210 2.07 -14.34 16.64
C ASP A 210 1.91 -12.83 16.49
N VAL A 211 2.98 -12.08 16.79
CA VAL A 211 3.03 -10.60 16.66
C VAL A 211 2.79 -10.18 15.22
N VAL A 212 3.56 -10.69 14.26
CA VAL A 212 3.39 -10.29 12.85
C VAL A 212 2.08 -10.80 12.25
N THR A 213 1.53 -11.93 12.71
CA THR A 213 0.23 -12.43 12.23
C THR A 213 -0.95 -11.60 12.76
N ASN A 214 -0.80 -11.01 13.95
CA ASN A 214 -1.78 -10.14 14.60
C ASN A 214 -1.25 -8.70 14.68
N CYS A 215 -0.61 -8.24 13.61
CA CYS A 215 0.23 -7.05 13.59
C CYS A 215 -0.53 -5.79 14.00
N HIS A 216 -1.73 -5.57 13.45
CA HIS A 216 -2.57 -4.42 13.80
C HIS A 216 -2.79 -4.29 15.32
N GLU A 217 -3.16 -5.38 16.00
CA GLU A 217 -3.39 -5.34 17.44
C GLU A 217 -2.09 -5.17 18.24
N ALA A 218 -1.01 -5.82 17.82
CA ALA A 218 0.31 -5.64 18.42
C ALA A 218 0.81 -4.20 18.29
N ALA A 219 0.57 -3.57 17.14
CA ALA A 219 0.94 -2.19 16.85
C ALA A 219 0.23 -1.20 17.76
N LEU A 220 -1.09 -1.37 17.96
CA LEU A 220 -1.86 -0.57 18.91
C LEU A 220 -1.37 -0.75 20.34
N LEU A 221 -1.03 -1.98 20.76
CA LEU A 221 -0.47 -2.26 22.09
C LEU A 221 0.84 -1.51 22.34
N VAL A 222 1.75 -1.44 21.38
CA VAL A 222 3.03 -0.75 21.51
C VAL A 222 2.95 0.77 21.28
N GLY A 223 1.74 1.30 21.09
CA GLY A 223 1.47 2.73 21.00
C GLY A 223 1.52 3.29 19.58
N GLY A 224 1.22 2.48 18.56
CA GLY A 224 0.91 2.98 17.23
C GLY A 224 -0.25 3.97 17.25
N THR A 225 -0.20 4.99 16.41
CA THR A 225 -1.27 6.00 16.29
C THR A 225 -2.29 5.54 15.25
N PRO A 226 -3.56 5.33 15.62
CA PRO A 226 -4.65 5.17 14.66
C PRO A 226 -4.77 6.41 13.75
N THR A 227 -4.86 6.18 12.45
CA THR A 227 -4.92 7.21 11.40
C THR A 227 -6.10 6.97 10.45
N ASP A 228 -6.28 7.89 9.51
CA ASP A 228 -7.44 7.94 8.62
C ASP A 228 -7.19 7.17 7.33
N ARG A 229 -7.27 5.83 7.39
CA ARG A 229 -7.14 4.94 6.22
C ARG A 229 -5.86 5.22 5.41
N PRO A 230 -4.68 4.89 5.95
CA PRO A 230 -3.42 5.05 5.22
C PRO A 230 -3.40 4.14 3.99
N GLU A 231 -3.42 4.74 2.81
CA GLU A 231 -3.31 4.08 1.50
C GLU A 231 -1.84 4.13 1.03
N ASP A 232 -1.55 4.60 -0.19
CA ASP A 232 -0.19 4.55 -0.74
C ASP A 232 0.79 5.40 0.06
N VAL A 233 2.02 4.88 0.10
CA VAL A 233 3.20 5.56 0.62
C VAL A 233 4.21 5.73 -0.52
N GLU A 234 4.89 6.87 -0.57
CA GLU A 234 6.01 7.10 -1.49
C GLU A 234 7.16 7.84 -0.83
N ILE A 235 8.39 7.54 -1.26
CA ILE A 235 9.60 8.22 -0.77
C ILE A 235 10.03 9.22 -1.82
N SER A 236 10.13 10.49 -1.43
CA SER A 236 10.68 11.53 -2.29
C SER A 236 12.11 11.15 -2.70
N PRO A 237 12.41 11.05 -4.01
CA PRO A 237 13.74 10.69 -4.48
C PRO A 237 14.77 11.83 -4.32
N PHE A 238 14.34 13.00 -3.82
CA PHE A 238 15.18 14.20 -3.70
C PHE A 238 15.68 14.44 -2.28
N ASP A 239 14.84 14.13 -1.28
CA ASP A 239 15.09 14.51 0.12
C ASP A 239 14.69 13.43 1.13
N ASN A 240 14.38 12.22 0.68
CA ASN A 240 13.88 11.07 1.46
C ASN A 240 12.72 11.36 2.43
N THR A 241 11.98 12.46 2.23
CA THR A 241 10.72 12.66 2.95
C THR A 241 9.68 11.67 2.43
N VAL A 242 8.81 11.20 3.33
CA VAL A 242 7.86 10.11 3.02
C VAL A 242 6.45 10.67 2.96
N PHE A 243 5.76 10.48 1.84
CA PHE A 243 4.40 10.94 1.61
C PHE A 243 3.43 9.78 1.76
N ILE A 244 2.32 10.00 2.46
CA ILE A 244 1.32 8.97 2.76
C ILE A 244 -0.06 9.55 2.49
N CYS A 245 -0.84 8.86 1.66
CA CYS A 245 -2.25 9.18 1.49
C CYS A 245 -3.07 8.64 2.66
N HIS A 246 -3.93 9.49 3.21
CA HIS A 246 -4.94 9.15 4.20
C HIS A 246 -6.30 9.45 3.58
N THR A 247 -6.94 8.44 2.99
CA THR A 247 -8.02 8.68 2.02
C THR A 247 -9.26 9.30 2.65
N ASN A 248 -9.65 8.87 3.85
CA ASN A 248 -10.76 9.45 4.62
C ASN A 248 -11.02 8.66 5.91
N ASN A 249 -11.62 9.34 6.89
CA ASN A 249 -12.25 8.75 8.06
C ASN A 249 -13.35 9.69 8.59
N ASP A 250 -14.60 9.39 8.23
CA ASP A 250 -15.78 10.13 8.69
C ASP A 250 -15.97 10.08 10.21
N ASN A 251 -15.49 9.04 10.90
CA ASN A 251 -15.53 8.95 12.37
C ASN A 251 -14.71 10.07 13.03
N HIS A 252 -13.68 10.58 12.34
CA HIS A 252 -12.85 11.70 12.79
C HIS A 252 -13.27 13.04 12.17
N GLY A 253 -14.31 13.06 11.34
CA GLY A 253 -14.71 14.24 10.57
C GLY A 253 -13.80 14.54 9.38
N ASN A 254 -12.81 13.69 9.09
CA ASN A 254 -11.95 13.81 7.92
C ASN A 254 -12.60 13.12 6.71
N ILE A 255 -13.59 13.78 6.12
CA ILE A 255 -14.39 13.19 5.03
C ILE A 255 -13.63 13.19 3.69
N HIS A 256 -12.69 14.13 3.50
CA HIS A 256 -12.01 14.33 2.22
C HIS A 256 -10.59 13.77 2.15
N GLY A 257 -10.04 13.33 3.27
CA GLY A 257 -8.68 12.82 3.33
C GLY A 257 -7.61 13.90 3.30
N HIS A 258 -6.37 13.47 3.38
CA HIS A 258 -5.18 14.32 3.33
C HIS A 258 -3.94 13.50 2.95
N ILE A 259 -2.85 14.20 2.66
CA ILE A 259 -1.54 13.62 2.43
C ILE A 259 -0.63 14.08 3.57
N THR A 260 -0.09 13.12 4.32
CA THR A 260 0.92 13.37 5.36
C THR A 260 2.30 13.33 4.73
N ARG A 261 3.22 14.18 5.20
CA ARG A 261 4.65 14.10 4.88
C ARG A 261 5.45 13.90 6.16
N ILE A 262 6.27 12.85 6.20
CA ILE A 262 7.17 12.51 7.31
C ILE A 262 8.59 12.95 6.97
N PHE A 263 9.25 13.57 7.95
CA PHE A 263 10.65 13.98 7.92
C PHE A 263 11.42 13.11 8.91
N GLU A 264 12.09 12.07 8.41
CA GLU A 264 12.97 11.26 9.24
C GLU A 264 14.11 12.14 9.81
N THR A 265 14.44 11.93 11.09
CA THR A 265 15.55 12.67 11.72
C THR A 265 16.84 12.48 10.92
N ASP A 266 17.57 13.57 10.76
CA ASP A 266 18.81 13.65 9.97
C ASP A 266 18.64 13.28 8.50
N ASN A 267 17.42 13.20 7.96
CA ASN A 267 17.18 12.67 6.61
C ASN A 267 17.76 11.25 6.45
N ASP A 268 17.59 10.41 7.48
CA ASP A 268 17.99 9.01 7.47
C ASP A 268 16.75 8.11 7.57
N LEU A 269 16.46 7.37 6.50
CA LEU A 269 15.39 6.38 6.48
C LEU A 269 15.57 5.30 7.56
N GLY A 270 16.75 5.11 8.16
CA GLY A 270 16.97 4.21 9.29
C GLY A 270 16.59 4.77 10.66
N SER A 271 16.23 6.06 10.75
CA SER A 271 15.90 6.74 12.00
C SER A 271 14.67 6.14 12.70
N THR A 272 14.64 6.20 14.03
CA THR A 272 13.45 5.84 14.82
C THR A 272 12.68 7.06 15.34
N SER A 273 13.07 8.26 14.92
CA SER A 273 12.39 9.52 15.22
C SER A 273 12.15 10.33 13.95
N PHE A 274 11.05 11.08 13.95
CA PHE A 274 10.63 11.89 12.82
C PHE A 274 9.80 13.09 13.28
N ASP A 275 9.74 14.10 12.42
CA ASP A 275 8.68 15.12 12.44
C ASP A 275 7.70 14.84 11.31
N PHE A 276 6.51 15.44 11.32
CA PHE A 276 5.54 15.29 10.24
C PHE A 276 4.67 16.53 10.05
N GLU A 277 4.14 16.68 8.84
CA GLU A 277 3.14 17.69 8.51
C GLU A 277 1.99 17.10 7.71
N ILE A 278 0.85 17.80 7.70
CA ILE A 278 -0.18 17.58 6.70
C ILE A 278 0.22 18.40 5.47
N PHE A 279 0.76 17.73 4.47
CA PHE A 279 1.30 18.36 3.27
C PHE A 279 0.19 18.95 2.38
N ALA A 280 -0.89 18.19 2.17
CA ALA A 280 -2.05 18.63 1.41
C ALA A 280 -3.34 18.07 2.01
N ALA A 281 -4.31 18.92 2.32
CA ALA A 281 -5.62 18.49 2.80
C ALA A 281 -6.63 18.41 1.64
N GLY A 282 -7.36 17.31 1.55
CA GLY A 282 -8.48 17.15 0.63
C GLY A 282 -9.65 18.06 1.02
N GLY A 283 -10.42 18.49 0.04
CA GLY A 283 -11.59 19.32 0.25
C GLY A 283 -11.89 20.26 -0.91
N ARG A 284 -13.04 20.94 -0.82
CA ARG A 284 -13.52 21.82 -1.90
C ARG A 284 -12.52 22.93 -2.28
N GLN A 285 -11.70 23.38 -1.32
CA GLN A 285 -10.69 24.42 -1.57
C GLN A 285 -9.48 23.90 -2.33
N SER A 286 -9.03 22.67 -2.06
CA SER A 286 -7.91 22.04 -2.76
C SER A 286 -8.32 21.37 -4.06
N GLY A 287 -9.61 21.11 -4.26
CA GLY A 287 -10.15 20.60 -5.52
C GLY A 287 -10.02 19.08 -5.71
N PHE A 288 -9.46 18.36 -4.73
CA PHE A 288 -9.41 16.90 -4.69
C PHE A 288 -10.01 16.37 -3.38
N SER A 289 -10.36 15.08 -3.36
CA SER A 289 -10.87 14.36 -2.19
C SER A 289 -10.51 12.89 -2.33
N SER A 290 -10.36 12.19 -1.21
CA SER A 290 -10.01 10.77 -1.17
C SER A 290 -8.73 10.47 -1.95
N PRO A 291 -7.59 11.12 -1.62
CA PRO A 291 -6.32 10.80 -2.25
C PRO A 291 -5.92 9.35 -1.91
N ASP A 292 -5.44 8.63 -2.91
CA ASP A 292 -5.15 7.20 -2.86
C ASP A 292 -3.72 6.96 -3.38
N ASN A 293 -3.51 6.44 -4.59
CA ASN A 293 -2.16 6.09 -5.04
C ASN A 293 -1.25 7.29 -5.31
N LEU A 294 0.05 7.07 -5.10
CA LEU A 294 1.11 8.06 -5.23
C LEU A 294 2.17 7.63 -6.24
N ALA A 295 2.76 8.59 -6.95
CA ALA A 295 4.01 8.41 -7.69
C ALA A 295 4.79 9.72 -7.78
N PHE A 296 6.10 9.64 -7.75
CA PHE A 296 6.96 10.80 -8.05
C PHE A 296 7.39 10.80 -9.52
N ASP A 297 7.49 12.00 -10.09
CA ASP A 297 8.26 12.23 -11.30
C ASP A 297 9.68 12.77 -11.02
N SER A 298 10.49 12.86 -12.07
CA SER A 298 11.87 13.37 -12.01
C SER A 298 12.00 14.86 -11.72
N ASN A 299 10.89 15.61 -11.69
CA ASN A 299 10.84 17.01 -11.26
C ASN A 299 10.41 17.16 -9.80
N GLY A 300 10.13 16.04 -9.10
CA GLY A 300 9.66 16.06 -7.72
C GLY A 300 8.22 16.50 -7.58
N HIS A 301 7.40 16.39 -8.63
CA HIS A 301 5.97 16.50 -8.47
C HIS A 301 5.39 15.18 -8.00
N LEU A 302 4.43 15.28 -7.07
CA LEU A 302 3.69 14.15 -6.55
C LEU A 302 2.43 13.96 -7.41
N TRP A 303 2.36 12.84 -8.11
CA TRP A 303 1.20 12.41 -8.87
C TRP A 303 0.28 11.64 -7.96
N VAL A 304 -0.98 12.11 -7.86
CA VAL A 304 -1.97 11.60 -6.90
C VAL A 304 -3.23 11.22 -7.65
N VAL A 305 -3.69 9.99 -7.48
CA VAL A 305 -5.02 9.58 -7.93
C VAL A 305 -6.02 9.67 -6.78
N THR A 306 -7.31 9.72 -7.10
CA THR A 306 -8.38 9.77 -6.10
C THR A 306 -9.31 8.56 -6.22
N ASP A 307 -9.76 8.04 -5.07
CA ASP A 307 -10.83 7.04 -4.97
C ASP A 307 -11.97 7.50 -4.03
N ILE A 308 -12.82 8.39 -4.54
CA ILE A 308 -14.16 8.56 -3.98
C ILE A 308 -15.00 7.36 -4.43
N SER A 309 -15.40 6.52 -3.47
CA SER A 309 -16.32 5.39 -3.74
C SER A 309 -17.46 5.76 -4.70
N SER A 310 -17.76 4.89 -5.67
CA SER A 310 -18.79 5.16 -6.69
C SER A 310 -20.16 5.44 -6.08
N SER A 311 -20.46 4.85 -4.93
CA SER A 311 -21.71 5.09 -4.19
C SER A 311 -21.86 6.53 -3.68
N SER A 312 -20.74 7.22 -3.40
CA SER A 312 -20.66 8.58 -2.87
C SER A 312 -20.36 9.64 -3.95
N LEU A 313 -19.74 9.21 -5.05
CA LEU A 313 -19.37 10.05 -6.18
C LEU A 313 -20.55 10.92 -6.66
N ASN A 314 -20.30 12.20 -6.93
CA ASN A 314 -21.30 13.19 -7.35
C ASN A 314 -22.47 13.43 -6.37
N LYS A 315 -22.36 13.04 -5.09
CA LYS A 315 -23.42 13.25 -4.08
C LYS A 315 -22.90 14.00 -2.86
N GLY A 316 -23.79 14.72 -2.17
CA GLY A 316 -23.51 15.37 -0.89
C GLY A 316 -22.25 16.24 -0.94
N VAL A 317 -21.35 16.04 0.04
CA VAL A 317 -20.07 16.76 0.13
C VAL A 317 -19.12 16.49 -1.03
N TYR A 318 -19.34 15.42 -1.81
CA TYR A 318 -18.51 15.07 -2.96
C TYR A 318 -18.99 15.66 -4.30
N THR A 319 -20.13 16.37 -4.31
CA THR A 319 -20.79 16.84 -5.54
C THR A 319 -19.91 17.71 -6.46
N SER A 320 -18.96 18.47 -5.87
CA SER A 320 -18.08 19.38 -6.61
C SER A 320 -16.90 18.69 -7.32
N PHE A 321 -16.47 17.51 -6.88
CA PHE A 321 -15.26 16.84 -7.40
C PHE A 321 -15.51 16.08 -8.71
N LYS A 322 -16.77 15.72 -8.98
CA LYS A 322 -17.18 14.96 -10.17
C LYS A 322 -16.64 13.54 -10.18
N ASN A 323 -16.03 13.10 -11.28
CA ASN A 323 -15.41 11.78 -11.35
C ASN A 323 -14.06 11.81 -10.64
N ASN A 324 -13.58 10.65 -10.22
CA ASN A 324 -12.21 10.48 -9.76
C ASN A 324 -11.20 10.98 -10.80
N GLY A 325 -10.03 11.43 -10.34
CA GLY A 325 -9.06 12.11 -11.18
C GLY A 325 -7.62 11.73 -10.86
N LEU A 326 -6.73 12.18 -11.73
CA LEU A 326 -5.29 12.19 -11.55
C LEU A 326 -4.85 13.65 -11.42
N PHE A 327 -4.08 13.93 -10.38
CA PHE A 327 -3.61 15.26 -10.01
C PHE A 327 -2.08 15.27 -9.96
N VAL A 328 -1.51 16.44 -10.20
CA VAL A 328 -0.10 16.74 -9.99
C VAL A 328 -0.03 17.77 -8.86
N ILE A 329 0.72 17.46 -7.82
CA ILE A 329 0.92 18.34 -6.66
C ILE A 329 2.41 18.63 -6.54
N PRO A 330 2.88 19.87 -6.83
CA PRO A 330 4.28 20.23 -6.64
C PRO A 330 4.68 20.07 -5.16
N THR A 331 5.84 19.47 -4.88
CA THR A 331 6.35 19.29 -3.50
C THR A 331 7.29 20.40 -3.04
N SER A 332 7.61 21.33 -3.93
CA SER A 332 8.46 22.49 -3.66
C SER A 332 8.07 23.68 -4.55
N GLY A 333 8.61 24.85 -4.22
CA GLY A 333 8.38 26.08 -4.96
C GLY A 333 7.05 26.77 -4.60
N PRO A 334 6.68 27.84 -5.34
CA PRO A 334 5.54 28.70 -4.98
C PRO A 334 4.17 28.00 -4.99
N SER A 335 4.01 26.96 -5.81
CA SER A 335 2.78 26.15 -5.92
C SER A 335 2.85 24.86 -5.10
N GLN A 336 3.75 24.80 -4.10
CA GLN A 336 3.84 23.63 -3.23
C GLN A 336 2.50 23.32 -2.58
N GLY A 337 2.04 22.07 -2.69
CA GLY A 337 0.78 21.61 -2.12
C GLY A 337 -0.47 21.99 -2.93
N GLU A 338 -0.34 22.74 -4.02
CA GLU A 338 -1.47 23.06 -4.91
C GLU A 338 -1.77 21.89 -5.84
N ALA A 339 -2.98 21.34 -5.77
CA ALA A 339 -3.38 20.23 -6.63
C ALA A 339 -3.86 20.71 -8.00
N LEU A 340 -3.18 20.23 -9.05
CA LEU A 340 -3.51 20.52 -10.44
C LEU A 340 -4.08 19.26 -11.10
N GLN A 341 -5.36 19.30 -11.48
CA GLN A 341 -5.97 18.14 -12.14
C GLN A 341 -5.39 17.95 -13.55
N PHE A 342 -4.79 16.79 -13.78
CA PHE A 342 -4.20 16.40 -15.06
C PHE A 342 -5.16 15.58 -15.92
N ALA A 343 -5.91 14.66 -15.31
CA ALA A 343 -6.92 13.86 -16.00
C ALA A 343 -8.14 13.58 -15.11
N SER A 344 -9.26 13.25 -15.75
CA SER A 344 -10.48 12.77 -15.10
C SER A 344 -10.82 11.39 -15.63
N GLY A 345 -11.19 10.50 -14.71
CA GLY A 345 -11.57 9.13 -15.00
C GLY A 345 -12.96 9.03 -15.63
N PRO A 346 -13.28 7.88 -16.23
CA PRO A 346 -14.64 7.53 -16.62
C PRO A 346 -15.64 7.55 -15.46
N LYS A 347 -16.92 7.40 -15.81
CA LYS A 347 -18.00 7.35 -14.83
C LYS A 347 -17.85 6.13 -13.91
N GLU A 348 -18.00 6.36 -12.61
CA GLU A 348 -18.02 5.32 -11.56
C GLU A 348 -16.82 4.39 -11.64
N CYS A 349 -15.64 4.97 -11.84
CA CYS A 349 -14.36 4.28 -11.73
C CYS A 349 -13.53 4.97 -10.65
N GLU A 350 -12.48 4.29 -10.22
CA GLU A 350 -11.28 4.94 -9.68
C GLU A 350 -10.17 4.93 -10.74
N MET A 351 -9.19 5.80 -10.55
CA MET A 351 -7.93 5.77 -11.28
C MET A 351 -6.89 5.24 -10.28
N THR A 352 -6.07 4.27 -10.67
CA THR A 352 -5.15 3.60 -9.73
C THR A 352 -3.85 3.17 -10.41
N GLY A 353 -2.78 3.05 -9.62
CA GLY A 353 -1.48 2.54 -10.05
C GLY A 353 -0.80 3.38 -11.15
N PRO A 354 -0.53 4.67 -10.93
CA PRO A 354 0.29 5.46 -11.84
C PRO A 354 1.71 4.89 -11.93
N PHE A 355 2.22 4.69 -13.15
CA PHE A 355 3.58 4.21 -13.38
C PHE A 355 4.21 4.84 -14.63
N PHE A 356 5.32 5.56 -14.46
CA PHE A 356 6.03 6.17 -15.57
C PHE A 356 6.98 5.20 -16.29
N THR A 357 7.10 5.35 -17.61
CA THR A 357 8.28 4.82 -18.30
C THR A 357 9.55 5.53 -17.79
N PRO A 358 10.74 4.91 -17.86
CA PRO A 358 11.97 5.53 -17.34
C PRO A 358 12.33 6.87 -17.99
N ASP A 359 11.82 7.16 -19.20
CA ASP A 359 12.00 8.44 -19.88
C ASP A 359 10.87 9.45 -19.62
N GLU A 360 9.89 9.06 -18.80
CA GLU A 360 8.68 9.82 -18.40
C GLU A 360 7.84 10.36 -19.56
N ARG A 361 7.95 9.74 -20.74
CA ARG A 361 7.15 10.10 -21.93
C ARG A 361 5.82 9.38 -22.01
N THR A 362 5.67 8.31 -21.23
CA THR A 362 4.42 7.55 -21.10
C THR A 362 4.11 7.35 -19.63
N LEU A 363 2.90 7.73 -19.22
CA LEU A 363 2.31 7.34 -17.94
C LEU A 363 1.35 6.18 -18.19
N PHE A 364 1.61 5.03 -17.56
CA PHE A 364 0.63 3.97 -17.44
C PHE A 364 -0.26 4.21 -16.23
N LEU A 365 -1.55 3.93 -16.38
CA LEU A 365 -2.53 4.13 -15.33
C LEU A 365 -3.67 3.13 -15.49
N SER A 366 -4.17 2.57 -14.40
CA SER A 366 -5.32 1.67 -14.44
C SER A 366 -6.62 2.45 -14.24
N ILE A 367 -7.62 2.09 -15.03
CA ILE A 367 -9.02 2.46 -14.80
C ILE A 367 -9.70 1.23 -14.23
N GLN A 368 -10.02 1.27 -12.94
CA GLN A 368 -10.61 0.16 -12.21
C GLN A 368 -12.13 0.33 -12.09
N HIS A 369 -12.83 -0.81 -12.11
CA HIS A 369 -14.28 -0.97 -11.95
C HIS A 369 -15.22 0.08 -12.60
N PRO A 370 -14.99 0.56 -13.85
CA PRO A 370 -15.89 1.54 -14.46
C PRO A 370 -17.34 1.05 -14.49
N GLY A 371 -18.25 1.82 -13.89
CA GLY A 371 -19.65 1.44 -13.76
C GLY A 371 -19.96 0.57 -12.54
N GLU A 372 -19.18 0.68 -11.46
CA GLU A 372 -19.29 -0.10 -10.23
C GLU A 372 -20.74 -0.16 -9.67
N ASN A 373 -21.53 0.91 -9.82
CA ASN A 373 -22.92 0.94 -9.34
C ASN A 373 -23.92 0.23 -10.28
N THR A 374 -23.45 -0.49 -11.30
CA THR A 374 -24.33 -1.28 -12.18
C THR A 374 -25.04 -2.37 -11.37
N THR A 375 -26.36 -2.26 -11.25
CA THR A 375 -27.21 -3.27 -10.58
C THR A 375 -27.85 -4.26 -11.56
N ASP A 376 -27.96 -3.89 -12.83
CA ASP A 376 -28.47 -4.72 -13.93
C ASP A 376 -27.44 -4.78 -15.06
N ALA A 377 -26.80 -5.93 -15.23
CA ALA A 377 -25.76 -6.13 -16.25
C ALA A 377 -26.26 -5.94 -17.69
N SER A 378 -27.57 -5.94 -17.95
CA SER A 378 -28.14 -5.61 -19.25
C SER A 378 -28.24 -4.10 -19.52
N LYS A 379 -28.07 -3.27 -18.47
CA LYS A 379 -28.15 -1.81 -18.49
C LYS A 379 -26.98 -1.19 -17.69
N PRO A 380 -25.74 -1.41 -18.15
CA PRO A 380 -24.57 -0.94 -17.41
C PRO A 380 -24.55 0.59 -17.30
N THR A 381 -24.12 1.09 -16.14
CA THR A 381 -24.06 2.53 -15.86
C THR A 381 -22.89 3.22 -16.56
N SER A 382 -21.89 2.44 -16.98
CA SER A 382 -20.73 2.83 -17.79
C SER A 382 -20.52 1.82 -18.91
N MET A 383 -19.99 2.27 -20.05
CA MET A 383 -19.59 1.42 -21.17
C MET A 383 -18.12 1.61 -21.54
N TRP A 384 -17.34 2.27 -20.69
CA TRP A 384 -15.91 2.46 -20.93
C TRP A 384 -15.20 1.10 -21.06
N PRO A 385 -14.25 0.92 -22.01
CA PRO A 385 -13.65 1.91 -22.91
C PRO A 385 -14.37 2.07 -24.27
N HIS A 386 -15.65 1.72 -24.38
CA HIS A 386 -16.47 1.84 -25.60
C HIS A 386 -15.94 1.04 -26.80
N ARG A 387 -15.36 -0.13 -26.55
CA ARG A 387 -14.92 -1.02 -27.62
C ARG A 387 -16.11 -1.53 -28.43
N GLN A 388 -15.97 -1.51 -29.74
CA GLN A 388 -17.00 -2.03 -30.64
C GLN A 388 -17.33 -3.49 -30.30
N GLY A 389 -18.62 -3.76 -30.06
CA GLY A 389 -19.13 -5.10 -29.75
C GLY A 389 -19.16 -5.45 -28.25
N ASP A 390 -18.54 -4.66 -27.38
CA ASP A 390 -18.63 -4.89 -25.93
C ASP A 390 -20.05 -4.57 -25.43
N LYS A 391 -20.54 -5.42 -24.51
CA LYS A 391 -21.86 -5.27 -23.85
C LYS A 391 -21.76 -5.00 -22.34
N ILE A 392 -20.54 -4.96 -21.82
CA ILE A 392 -20.23 -4.73 -20.42
C ILE A 392 -19.03 -3.78 -20.33
N PRO A 393 -18.91 -2.99 -19.26
CA PRO A 393 -17.71 -2.20 -19.02
C PRO A 393 -16.51 -3.10 -18.74
N ARG A 394 -15.30 -2.57 -18.94
CA ARG A 394 -14.05 -3.31 -18.72
C ARG A 394 -13.02 -2.43 -18.07
N GLU A 395 -12.36 -2.96 -17.04
CA GLU A 395 -11.12 -2.41 -16.53
C GLU A 395 -10.03 -2.46 -17.61
N ALA A 396 -9.15 -1.47 -17.62
CA ALA A 396 -8.01 -1.47 -18.52
C ALA A 396 -6.87 -0.63 -17.97
N VAL A 397 -5.65 -0.97 -18.39
CA VAL A 397 -4.50 -0.07 -18.25
C VAL A 397 -4.44 0.82 -19.48
N VAL A 398 -4.41 2.13 -19.28
CA VAL A 398 -4.23 3.14 -20.32
C VAL A 398 -2.77 3.61 -20.35
N ALA A 399 -2.33 4.05 -21.53
CA ALA A 399 -1.03 4.70 -21.72
C ALA A 399 -1.28 6.15 -22.15
N ILE A 400 -0.99 7.10 -21.26
CA ILE A 400 -1.08 8.52 -21.54
C ILE A 400 0.27 8.98 -22.09
N ARG A 401 0.26 9.70 -23.22
CA ARG A 401 1.44 10.14 -23.96
C ARG A 401 1.24 11.54 -24.50
N GLY A 402 2.32 12.15 -25.01
CA GLY A 402 2.27 13.46 -25.67
C GLY A 402 2.41 14.64 -24.71
N PHE A 403 2.76 14.37 -23.45
CA PHE A 403 3.24 15.37 -22.50
C PHE A 403 4.75 15.21 -22.32
N LYS A 404 5.40 16.28 -21.84
CA LYS A 404 6.78 16.25 -21.37
C LYS A 404 6.78 16.94 -20.01
N LEU A 405 7.37 16.27 -19.03
CA LEU A 405 7.59 16.88 -17.72
C LEU A 405 8.66 17.96 -17.89
N GLY A 406 8.33 19.16 -17.41
CA GLY A 406 8.97 20.43 -17.78
C GLY A 406 10.43 20.54 -17.38
#